data_AF-F9DTV9-F1
#
_entry.id   AF-F9DTV9-F1
#
_cell.length_a   1.000
_cell.length_b   1.000
_cell.length_c   1.000
_cell.angle_alpha   90.00
_cell.angle_beta   90.00
_cell.angle_gamma   90.00
#
_symmetry.space_group_name_H-M   'P 1'
#
loop_
_entity.id
_entity.type
_entity.pdbx_description
1 polymer ?
#
loop_
_entity_poly.entity_id
_entity_poly.type
_entity_poly.pdbx_seq_one_letter_code
_entity_poly.pdbx_strand_id
1 'polypeptide(L)'
;MRDILKMGSAFIGIIVGAGFASGNEIMTYFTSFGFWGILGAIVCTVLFAYLGMVLTRLGSRMQTNSHKDVIYKISGRYLGVVVDGIIIFTLFGVGVVMLAGAGANLHQQFGLPSYVGSLLMIVLVFLTILLNVDKVVAVIGSITPFLIITVVGVSIYSVWTMDTTFAVLDPVAKAVPTTLPNWFVSAINYVSFNIAVGASMSIVMGGAEKNEKTAAWGGFVGGLGLGILILLSHLAIFSKVDDVAGTELPMLAIINSISPIFAIFMALVLYGMIFNTAVSMFYAFGARFIETGTKTFKVFVAGSLVIGYGLSFFGFTNLVSNFYPLVGYLGLFLVAALIFASIRMPKKL
;
A
#
# COMPACT_ATOMS: atom_id res chain seq x y z
N MET A 1 -16.51 -13.09 -16.57
CA MET A 1 -15.05 -13.30 -16.43
C MET A 1 -14.26 -12.01 -16.64
N ARG A 2 -14.51 -11.24 -17.71
CA ARG A 2 -13.89 -9.93 -17.94
C ARG A 2 -14.05 -8.94 -16.77
N ASP A 3 -15.26 -8.82 -16.22
CA ASP A 3 -15.53 -7.87 -15.12
C ASP A 3 -14.86 -8.29 -13.81
N ILE A 4 -14.77 -9.60 -13.56
CA ILE A 4 -14.05 -10.19 -12.42
C ILE A 4 -12.56 -9.81 -12.50
N LEU A 5 -11.93 -9.97 -13.66
CA LEU A 5 -10.52 -9.61 -13.86
C LEU A 5 -10.28 -8.10 -13.76
N LYS A 6 -11.20 -7.29 -14.30
CA LYS A 6 -11.14 -5.83 -14.20
C LYS A 6 -11.27 -5.34 -12.75
N MET A 7 -12.19 -5.92 -11.98
CA MET A 7 -12.30 -5.61 -10.55
C MET A 7 -11.09 -6.14 -9.76
N GLY A 8 -10.58 -7.32 -10.13
CA GLY A 8 -9.38 -7.88 -9.50
C GLY A 8 -8.16 -7.00 -9.69
N SER A 9 -7.91 -6.49 -10.90
CA SER A 9 -6.80 -5.56 -11.16
C SER A 9 -6.99 -4.22 -10.46
N ALA A 10 -8.23 -3.71 -10.38
CA ALA A 10 -8.54 -2.51 -9.61
C ALA A 10 -8.30 -2.73 -8.10
N PHE A 11 -8.66 -3.90 -7.55
CA PHE A 11 -8.36 -4.24 -6.16
C PHE A 11 -6.84 -4.28 -5.90
N ILE A 12 -6.06 -4.88 -6.81
CA ILE A 12 -4.59 -4.85 -6.72
C ILE A 12 -4.11 -3.39 -6.72
N GLY A 13 -4.59 -2.54 -7.62
CA GLY A 13 -4.19 -1.13 -7.67
C GLY A 13 -4.61 -0.29 -6.46
N ILE A 14 -5.68 -0.69 -5.75
CA ILE A 14 -6.10 -0.05 -4.50
C ILE A 14 -5.13 -0.37 -3.36
N ILE A 15 -4.65 -1.61 -3.30
CA ILE A 15 -3.78 -2.08 -2.21
C ILE A 15 -2.31 -1.82 -2.49
N VAL A 16 -1.87 -2.01 -3.74
CA VAL A 16 -0.48 -1.81 -4.14
C VAL A 16 -0.17 -0.32 -4.19
N GLY A 17 0.53 0.14 -3.16
CA GLY A 17 1.09 1.49 -3.09
C GLY A 17 2.56 1.55 -3.50
N ALA A 18 3.14 2.72 -3.32
CA ALA A 18 4.56 2.94 -3.57
C ALA A 18 5.49 2.16 -2.63
N GLY A 19 5.06 1.89 -1.39
CA GLY A 19 5.85 1.09 -0.44
C GLY A 19 5.99 -0.37 -0.91
N PHE A 20 4.92 -0.98 -1.42
CA PHE A 20 5.00 -2.27 -2.11
C PHE A 20 5.92 -2.19 -3.34
N ALA A 21 5.69 -1.22 -4.22
CA ALA A 21 6.40 -1.08 -5.49
C ALA A 21 7.92 -0.87 -5.31
N SER A 22 8.30 -0.19 -4.23
CA SER A 22 9.71 -0.02 -3.84
C SER A 22 10.38 -1.29 -3.33
N GLY A 23 9.59 -2.27 -2.87
CA GLY A 23 10.06 -3.47 -2.20
C GLY A 23 10.36 -3.30 -0.70
N ASN A 24 10.32 -2.09 -0.14
CA ASN A 24 10.65 -1.86 1.28
C ASN A 24 9.67 -2.57 2.22
N GLU A 25 8.37 -2.52 1.89
CA GLU A 25 7.35 -3.29 2.60
C GLU A 25 7.66 -4.79 2.54
N ILE A 26 8.02 -5.29 1.36
CA ILE A 26 8.28 -6.72 1.16
C ILE A 26 9.53 -7.17 1.91
N MET A 27 10.57 -6.34 1.91
CA MET A 27 11.77 -6.56 2.70
C MET A 27 11.42 -6.70 4.18
N THR A 28 10.76 -5.68 4.74
CA THR A 28 10.44 -5.56 6.17
C THR A 28 9.50 -6.66 6.67
N TYR A 29 8.47 -7.00 5.88
CA TYR A 29 7.40 -7.90 6.31
C TYR A 29 7.66 -9.37 5.94
N PHE A 30 8.45 -9.66 4.91
CA PHE A 30 8.63 -11.03 4.42
C PHE A 30 10.09 -11.42 4.33
N THR A 31 10.91 -10.65 3.61
CA THR A 31 12.31 -11.05 3.37
C THR A 31 13.14 -11.09 4.64
N SER A 32 12.90 -10.21 5.61
CA SER A 32 13.54 -10.26 6.94
C SER A 32 13.31 -11.58 7.71
N PHE A 33 12.39 -12.44 7.27
CA PHE A 33 12.14 -13.76 7.85
C PHE A 33 12.73 -14.93 7.03
N GLY A 34 13.43 -14.64 5.92
CA GLY A 34 14.04 -15.65 5.04
C GLY A 34 12.99 -16.64 4.51
N PHE A 35 13.25 -17.95 4.63
CA PHE A 35 12.30 -18.99 4.19
C PHE A 35 10.91 -18.88 4.83
N TRP A 36 10.82 -18.42 6.08
CA TRP A 36 9.53 -18.23 6.75
C TRP A 36 8.71 -17.09 6.12
N GLY A 37 9.37 -16.16 5.40
CA GLY A 37 8.73 -15.14 4.58
C GLY A 37 7.84 -15.73 3.48
N ILE A 38 8.20 -16.88 2.91
CA ILE A 38 7.39 -17.59 1.91
C ILE A 38 6.06 -18.04 2.53
N LEU A 39 6.11 -18.65 3.72
CA LEU A 39 4.90 -19.05 4.44
C LEU A 39 4.06 -17.83 4.84
N GLY A 40 4.71 -16.73 5.26
CA GLY A 40 4.04 -15.46 5.49
C GLY A 40 3.31 -14.94 4.24
N ALA A 41 3.94 -14.98 3.08
CA ALA A 41 3.34 -14.55 1.81
C ALA A 41 2.15 -15.45 1.41
N ILE A 42 2.23 -16.75 1.64
CA ILE A 42 1.10 -17.69 1.41
C ILE A 42 -0.08 -17.36 2.35
N VAL A 43 0.19 -17.13 3.64
CA VAL A 43 -0.85 -16.72 4.60
C VAL A 43 -1.49 -15.40 4.18
N CYS A 44 -0.68 -14.40 3.81
CA CYS A 44 -1.17 -13.13 3.26
C CYS A 44 -2.04 -13.33 2.02
N THR A 45 -1.65 -14.22 1.11
CA THR A 45 -2.42 -14.52 -0.11
C THR A 45 -3.81 -15.03 0.23
N VAL A 46 -3.92 -15.99 1.16
CA VAL A 46 -5.22 -16.54 1.59
C VAL A 46 -6.07 -15.46 2.26
N LEU A 47 -5.46 -14.67 3.15
CA LEU A 47 -6.18 -13.62 3.87
C LEU A 47 -6.64 -12.48 2.96
N PHE A 48 -5.80 -12.00 2.04
CA PHE A 48 -6.18 -10.98 1.07
C PHE A 48 -7.26 -11.46 0.12
N ALA A 49 -7.20 -12.71 -0.35
CA ALA A 49 -8.25 -13.29 -1.18
C ALA A 49 -9.59 -13.31 -0.44
N TYR A 50 -9.59 -13.77 0.81
CA TYR A 50 -10.80 -13.82 1.63
C TYR A 50 -11.33 -12.42 1.97
N LEU A 51 -10.50 -11.52 2.51
CA LEU A 51 -10.91 -10.18 2.91
C LEU A 51 -11.26 -9.31 1.70
N GLY A 52 -10.55 -9.45 0.58
CA GLY A 52 -10.90 -8.82 -0.68
C GLY A 52 -12.29 -9.21 -1.15
N MET A 53 -12.61 -10.53 -1.12
CA MET A 53 -13.96 -11.03 -1.41
C MET A 53 -15.00 -10.41 -0.49
N VAL A 54 -14.74 -10.37 0.82
CA VAL A 54 -15.67 -9.82 1.82
C VAL A 54 -15.93 -8.34 1.55
N LEU A 55 -14.88 -7.53 1.39
CA LEU A 55 -14.99 -6.08 1.18
C LEU A 55 -15.81 -5.71 -0.05
N THR A 56 -15.49 -6.30 -1.20
CA THR A 56 -16.18 -5.99 -2.46
C THR A 56 -17.61 -6.50 -2.44
N ARG A 57 -17.86 -7.68 -1.84
CA ARG A 57 -19.21 -8.22 -1.65
C ARG A 57 -20.07 -7.34 -0.76
N LEU A 58 -19.51 -6.86 0.37
CA LEU A 58 -20.19 -5.94 1.27
C LEU A 58 -20.54 -4.64 0.55
N GLY A 59 -19.60 -4.08 -0.20
CA GLY A 59 -19.85 -2.93 -1.08
C GLY A 59 -21.03 -3.14 -2.01
N SER A 60 -21.01 -4.25 -2.76
CA SER A 60 -22.07 -4.60 -3.72
C SER A 60 -23.44 -4.80 -3.04
N ARG A 61 -23.49 -5.40 -1.85
CA ARG A 61 -24.74 -5.53 -1.09
C ARG A 61 -25.30 -4.21 -0.63
N MET A 62 -24.45 -3.31 -0.17
CA MET A 62 -24.85 -2.02 0.39
C MET A 62 -25.13 -0.98 -0.68
N GLN A 63 -24.65 -1.17 -1.92
CA GLN A 63 -24.77 -0.20 -3.03
C GLN A 63 -24.40 1.22 -2.57
N THR A 64 -23.33 1.32 -1.77
CA THR A 64 -22.89 2.56 -1.15
C THR A 64 -21.81 3.24 -1.98
N ASN A 65 -21.94 4.56 -2.14
CA ASN A 65 -20.91 5.43 -2.70
C ASN A 65 -20.04 6.08 -1.61
N SER A 66 -20.33 5.79 -0.33
CA SER A 66 -19.74 6.44 0.84
C SER A 66 -19.16 5.40 1.79
N HIS A 67 -17.82 5.44 1.93
CA HIS A 67 -17.08 4.59 2.85
C HIS A 67 -17.38 4.92 4.32
N LYS A 68 -17.68 6.19 4.62
CA LYS A 68 -18.00 6.67 5.97
C LYS A 68 -19.28 6.00 6.47
N ASP A 69 -20.30 5.90 5.63
CA ASP A 69 -21.58 5.27 6.01
C ASP A 69 -21.44 3.79 6.31
N VAL A 70 -20.51 3.09 5.65
CA VAL A 70 -20.26 1.68 5.91
C VAL A 70 -19.51 1.47 7.22
N ILE A 71 -18.46 2.25 7.46
CA ILE A 71 -17.65 2.14 8.67
C ILE A 71 -18.49 2.48 9.91
N TYR A 72 -19.26 3.58 9.88
CA TYR A 72 -20.12 3.96 11.00
C TYR A 72 -21.27 2.97 11.23
N LYS A 73 -21.83 2.39 10.17
CA LYS A 73 -22.91 1.40 10.28
C LYS A 73 -22.42 0.03 10.77
N ILE A 74 -21.15 -0.30 10.51
CA ILE A 74 -20.52 -1.54 11.01
C ILE A 74 -20.04 -1.39 12.46
N SER A 75 -19.42 -0.26 12.80
CA SER A 75 -18.78 -0.09 14.12
C SER A 75 -19.74 0.47 15.20
N GLY A 76 -20.80 1.18 14.83
CA GLY A 76 -21.68 1.86 15.79
C GLY A 76 -21.07 3.15 16.35
N ARG A 77 -21.83 3.88 17.18
CA ARG A 77 -21.51 5.28 17.55
C ARG A 77 -20.21 5.45 18.33
N TYR A 78 -19.91 4.59 19.30
CA TYR A 78 -18.72 4.73 20.16
C TYR A 78 -17.45 4.19 19.50
N LEU A 79 -17.51 2.99 18.91
CA LEU A 79 -16.37 2.41 18.19
C LEU A 79 -16.08 3.16 16.89
N GLY A 80 -17.10 3.78 16.27
CA GLY A 80 -16.92 4.62 15.08
C GLY A 80 -16.00 5.82 15.33
N VAL A 81 -16.02 6.43 16.52
CA VAL A 81 -15.10 7.53 16.87
C VAL A 81 -13.65 7.04 16.94
N VAL A 82 -13.42 5.89 17.56
CA VAL A 82 -12.08 5.28 17.64
C VAL A 82 -11.55 4.94 16.25
N VAL A 83 -12.39 4.33 15.41
CA VAL A 83 -12.03 4.00 14.03
C VAL A 83 -11.73 5.25 13.21
N ASP A 84 -12.52 6.32 13.37
CA ASP A 84 -12.26 7.59 12.68
C ASP A 84 -10.91 8.19 13.09
N GLY A 85 -10.57 8.14 14.38
CA GLY A 85 -9.26 8.53 14.88
C GLY A 85 -8.11 7.71 14.29
N ILE A 86 -8.26 6.39 14.20
CA ILE A 86 -7.28 5.49 13.55
C ILE A 86 -7.13 5.84 12.07
N ILE A 87 -8.23 6.12 11.37
CA ILE A 87 -8.20 6.52 9.95
C ILE A 87 -7.45 7.84 9.79
N ILE A 88 -7.77 8.86 10.58
CA ILE A 88 -7.10 10.16 10.54
C ILE A 88 -5.59 10.00 10.77
N PHE A 89 -5.20 9.23 11.80
CA PHE A 89 -3.81 8.92 12.10
C PHE A 89 -3.11 8.20 10.93
N THR A 90 -3.78 7.22 10.34
CA THR A 90 -3.29 6.44 9.20
C THR A 90 -3.11 7.32 7.96
N LEU A 91 -4.12 8.14 7.61
CA LEU A 91 -4.07 9.04 6.45
C LEU A 91 -2.89 9.99 6.56
N PHE A 92 -2.75 10.67 7.70
CA PHE A 92 -1.64 11.59 7.90
C PHE A 92 -0.29 10.86 7.86
N GLY A 93 -0.12 9.80 8.64
CA GLY A 93 1.17 9.14 8.73
C GLY A 93 1.59 8.39 7.47
N VAL A 94 0.67 7.76 6.73
CA VAL A 94 0.99 7.21 5.39
C VAL A 94 1.37 8.36 4.45
N GLY A 95 0.70 9.51 4.53
CA GLY A 95 1.12 10.73 3.81
C GLY A 95 2.56 11.13 4.12
N VAL A 96 2.95 11.15 5.41
CA VAL A 96 4.34 11.41 5.84
C VAL A 96 5.32 10.38 5.27
N VAL A 97 4.96 9.09 5.31
CA VAL A 97 5.79 8.02 4.74
C VAL A 97 5.99 8.22 3.24
N MET A 98 4.96 8.68 2.50
CA MET A 98 5.10 9.01 1.08
C MET A 98 6.05 10.19 0.85
N LEU A 99 6.02 11.23 1.68
CA LEU A 99 6.97 12.34 1.57
C LEU A 99 8.41 11.86 1.78
N ALA A 100 8.65 10.99 2.77
CA ALA A 100 9.96 10.38 3.01
C ALA A 100 10.39 9.49 1.85
N GLY A 101 9.47 8.66 1.33
CA GLY A 101 9.71 7.79 0.18
C GLY A 101 10.06 8.56 -1.09
N ALA A 102 9.48 9.75 -1.29
CA ALA A 102 9.84 10.62 -2.42
C ALA A 102 11.30 11.09 -2.33
N GLY A 103 11.74 11.45 -1.12
CA GLY A 103 13.12 11.79 -0.83
C GLY A 103 14.07 10.63 -1.08
N ALA A 104 13.75 9.45 -0.52
CA ALA A 104 14.49 8.20 -0.72
C ALA A 104 14.64 7.85 -2.21
N ASN A 105 13.57 8.01 -3.00
CA ASN A 105 13.56 7.69 -4.41
C ASN A 105 14.51 8.55 -5.25
N LEU A 106 14.49 9.87 -5.06
CA LEU A 106 15.42 10.73 -5.80
C LEU A 106 16.85 10.61 -5.27
N HIS A 107 17.02 10.34 -3.97
CA HIS A 107 18.33 10.09 -3.40
C HIS A 107 18.96 8.82 -3.97
N GLN A 108 18.23 7.71 -3.97
CA GLN A 108 18.74 6.42 -4.43
C GLN A 108 19.02 6.42 -5.94
N GLN A 109 18.16 7.03 -6.77
CA GLN A 109 18.35 6.99 -8.22
C GLN A 109 19.31 8.06 -8.76
N PHE A 110 19.29 9.27 -8.19
CA PHE A 110 20.01 10.44 -8.74
C PHE A 110 21.07 11.00 -7.80
N GLY A 111 21.24 10.44 -6.59
CA GLY A 111 22.18 10.94 -5.58
C GLY A 111 21.79 12.27 -4.96
N LEU A 112 20.57 12.78 -5.22
CA LEU A 112 20.11 14.06 -4.69
C LEU A 112 19.90 13.97 -3.17
N PRO A 113 20.10 15.05 -2.39
CA PRO A 113 19.77 15.02 -0.97
C PRO A 113 18.27 14.71 -0.76
N SER A 114 17.94 13.80 0.17
CA SER A 114 16.56 13.31 0.35
C SER A 114 15.56 14.44 0.61
N TYR A 115 15.97 15.51 1.29
CA TYR A 115 15.12 16.66 1.57
C TYR A 115 14.63 17.38 0.29
N VAL A 116 15.39 17.31 -0.81
CA VAL A 116 15.03 17.91 -2.11
C VAL A 116 13.88 17.13 -2.74
N GLY A 117 13.95 15.80 -2.73
CA GLY A 117 12.87 14.96 -3.24
C GLY A 117 11.60 15.10 -2.41
N SER A 118 11.71 15.11 -1.08
CA SER A 118 10.55 15.34 -0.20
C SER A 118 9.96 16.75 -0.39
N LEU A 119 10.79 17.78 -0.58
CA LEU A 119 10.32 19.16 -0.83
C LEU A 119 9.61 19.28 -2.17
N LEU A 120 10.18 18.72 -3.24
CA LEU A 120 9.54 18.69 -4.55
C LEU A 120 8.18 17.98 -4.46
N MET A 121 8.10 16.88 -3.73
CA MET A 121 6.84 16.17 -3.52
C MET A 121 5.78 17.04 -2.84
N ILE A 122 6.15 17.79 -1.80
CA ILE A 122 5.21 18.71 -1.13
C ILE A 122 4.69 19.78 -2.07
N VAL A 123 5.57 20.38 -2.88
CA VAL A 123 5.17 21.39 -3.86
C VAL A 123 4.18 20.79 -4.86
N LEU A 124 4.47 19.61 -5.40
CA LEU A 124 3.58 18.92 -6.34
C LEU A 124 2.22 18.60 -5.71
N VAL A 125 2.23 18.05 -4.49
CA VAL A 125 1.00 17.70 -3.76
C VAL A 125 0.16 18.96 -3.50
N PHE A 126 0.80 20.03 -3.01
CA PHE A 126 0.11 21.27 -2.73
C PHE A 126 -0.50 21.88 -3.99
N LEU A 127 0.27 22.00 -5.08
CA LEU A 127 -0.23 22.51 -6.37
C LEU A 127 -1.41 21.70 -6.89
N THR A 128 -1.37 20.38 -6.72
CA THR A 128 -2.45 19.49 -7.15
C THR A 128 -3.73 19.72 -6.37
N ILE A 129 -3.62 19.99 -5.08
CA ILE A 129 -4.77 20.30 -4.21
C ILE A 129 -5.34 21.70 -4.50
N LEU A 130 -4.56 22.59 -5.12
CA LEU A 130 -5.09 23.85 -5.67
C LEU A 130 -5.92 23.63 -6.94
N LEU A 131 -5.67 22.55 -7.67
CA LEU A 131 -6.39 22.13 -8.88
C LEU A 131 -7.51 21.13 -8.56
N ASN A 132 -8.29 20.73 -9.57
CA ASN A 132 -9.28 19.67 -9.40
C ASN A 132 -8.59 18.30 -9.26
N VAL A 133 -8.54 17.79 -8.03
CA VAL A 133 -7.85 16.57 -7.60
C VAL A 133 -8.26 15.35 -8.41
N ASP A 134 -9.53 15.27 -8.82
CA ASP A 134 -10.09 14.12 -9.55
C ASP A 134 -9.36 13.82 -10.88
N LYS A 135 -8.86 14.86 -11.58
CA LYS A 135 -8.18 14.68 -12.87
C LYS A 135 -6.76 14.14 -12.71
N VAL A 136 -6.08 14.47 -11.61
CA VAL A 136 -4.67 14.08 -11.41
C VAL A 136 -4.58 12.65 -10.87
N VAL A 137 -5.48 12.27 -9.97
CA VAL A 137 -5.55 10.92 -9.39
C VAL A 137 -5.93 9.87 -10.44
N ALA A 138 -6.82 10.22 -11.39
CA ALA A 138 -7.28 9.30 -12.43
C ALA A 138 -6.19 8.88 -13.43
N VAL A 139 -5.23 9.78 -13.75
CA VAL A 139 -4.16 9.50 -14.72
C VAL A 139 -3.13 8.53 -14.16
N ILE A 140 -2.90 8.53 -12.85
CA ILE A 140 -1.85 7.73 -12.23
C ILE A 140 -2.34 6.31 -11.89
N GLY A 141 -3.65 6.13 -11.71
CA GLY A 141 -4.25 4.81 -11.51
C GLY A 141 -4.01 3.80 -12.65
N SER A 142 -3.64 4.26 -13.85
CA SER A 142 -3.32 3.40 -14.99
C SER A 142 -1.93 2.74 -14.91
N ILE A 143 -1.14 3.02 -13.87
CA ILE A 143 0.22 2.48 -13.70
C ILE A 143 0.23 1.03 -13.19
N THR A 144 -0.84 0.60 -12.51
CA THR A 144 -0.91 -0.74 -11.89
C THR A 144 -0.54 -1.90 -12.83
N PRO A 145 -1.06 -1.98 -14.08
CA PRO A 145 -0.69 -3.07 -14.99
C PRO A 145 0.81 -3.09 -15.33
N PHE A 146 1.41 -1.91 -15.46
CA PHE A 146 2.84 -1.78 -15.72
C PHE A 146 3.67 -2.26 -14.52
N LEU A 147 3.26 -1.90 -13.30
CA LEU A 147 3.89 -2.42 -12.07
C LEU A 147 3.84 -3.95 -12.02
N ILE A 148 2.69 -4.56 -12.31
CA ILE A 148 2.52 -6.02 -12.33
C ILE A 148 3.54 -6.66 -13.27
N ILE A 149 3.65 -6.14 -14.49
CA ILE A 149 4.59 -6.66 -15.50
C ILE A 149 6.03 -6.52 -15.02
N THR A 150 6.41 -5.35 -14.49
CA THR A 150 7.77 -5.12 -13.99
C THR A 150 8.10 -6.04 -12.82
N VAL A 151 7.22 -6.18 -11.83
CA VAL A 151 7.44 -7.06 -10.68
C VAL A 151 7.63 -8.50 -11.16
N VAL A 152 6.74 -9.00 -12.01
CA VAL A 152 6.85 -10.37 -12.55
C VAL A 152 8.17 -10.56 -13.31
N GLY A 153 8.53 -9.61 -14.19
CA GLY A 153 9.75 -9.67 -14.99
C GLY A 153 11.01 -9.63 -14.14
N VAL A 154 11.09 -8.70 -13.19
CA VAL A 154 12.22 -8.56 -12.25
C VAL A 154 12.35 -9.78 -11.37
N SER A 155 11.24 -10.35 -10.87
CA SER A 155 11.26 -11.58 -10.07
C SER A 155 11.81 -12.77 -10.85
N ILE A 156 11.35 -12.99 -12.09
CA ILE A 156 11.85 -14.07 -12.93
C ILE A 156 13.34 -13.89 -13.21
N TYR A 157 13.76 -12.67 -13.58
CA TYR A 157 15.15 -12.36 -13.85
C TYR A 157 16.05 -12.58 -12.62
N SER A 158 15.63 -12.10 -11.46
CA SER A 158 16.44 -12.15 -10.24
C SER A 158 16.68 -13.58 -9.77
N VAL A 159 15.65 -14.43 -9.85
CA VAL A 159 15.77 -15.86 -9.50
C VAL A 159 16.63 -16.61 -10.52
N TRP A 160 16.54 -16.27 -11.80
CA TRP A 160 17.34 -16.95 -12.84
C TRP A 160 18.81 -16.51 -12.81
N THR A 161 19.09 -15.26 -12.47
CA THR A 161 20.46 -14.72 -12.38
C THR A 161 21.03 -14.80 -10.96
N MET A 162 20.46 -15.64 -10.11
CA MET A 162 20.94 -15.84 -8.75
C MET A 162 22.23 -16.68 -8.77
N ASP A 163 23.31 -16.10 -8.26
CA ASP A 163 24.64 -16.72 -8.26
C ASP A 163 24.86 -17.67 -7.08
N THR A 164 23.92 -17.70 -6.13
CA THR A 164 24.00 -18.47 -4.88
C THR A 164 22.73 -19.31 -4.67
N THR A 165 22.50 -19.82 -3.45
CA THR A 165 21.28 -20.56 -3.09
C THR A 165 20.52 -19.85 -1.97
N PHE A 166 19.20 -20.02 -1.91
CA PHE A 166 18.39 -19.43 -0.83
C PHE A 166 18.85 -19.90 0.56
N ALA A 167 19.46 -21.09 0.66
CA ALA A 167 20.02 -21.59 1.91
C ALA A 167 21.20 -20.74 2.41
N VAL A 168 22.01 -20.19 1.49
CA VAL A 168 23.12 -19.28 1.81
C VAL A 168 22.60 -17.88 2.13
N LEU A 169 21.55 -17.44 1.44
CA LEU A 169 20.97 -16.09 1.61
C LEU A 169 20.05 -15.99 2.84
N ASP A 170 19.48 -17.09 3.34
CA ASP A 170 18.58 -17.10 4.51
C ASP A 170 19.15 -16.41 5.77
N PRO A 171 20.40 -16.67 6.21
CA PRO A 171 20.98 -15.94 7.34
C PRO A 171 21.19 -14.44 7.04
N VAL A 172 21.50 -14.07 5.80
CA VAL A 172 21.65 -12.66 5.39
C VAL A 172 20.30 -11.95 5.48
N ALA A 173 19.25 -12.59 4.97
CA ALA A 173 17.89 -12.07 5.03
C ALA A 173 17.41 -11.90 6.47
N LYS A 174 17.68 -12.88 7.35
CA LYS A 174 17.33 -12.81 8.79
C LYS A 174 18.15 -11.80 9.60
N ALA A 175 19.28 -11.34 9.08
CA ALA A 175 20.06 -10.28 9.70
C ALA A 175 19.48 -8.89 9.41
N VAL A 176 18.57 -8.75 8.42
CA VAL A 176 17.87 -7.50 8.15
C VAL A 176 16.93 -7.18 9.33
N PRO A 177 17.09 -6.03 10.00
CA PRO A 177 16.30 -5.70 11.18
C PRO A 177 14.82 -5.54 10.83
N THR A 178 13.96 -6.09 11.68
CA THR A 178 12.50 -5.91 11.61
C THR A 178 11.95 -5.70 13.01
N THR A 179 10.91 -4.87 13.14
CA THR A 179 10.22 -4.61 14.41
C THR A 179 9.16 -5.67 14.72
N LEU A 180 8.90 -6.57 13.77
CA LEU A 180 7.87 -7.59 13.87
C LEU A 180 8.42 -8.85 14.55
N PRO A 181 7.69 -9.44 15.51
CA PRO A 181 8.25 -10.48 16.38
C PRO A 181 8.43 -11.84 15.68
N ASN A 182 7.63 -12.14 14.65
CA ASN A 182 7.72 -13.36 13.86
C ASN A 182 6.96 -13.23 12.53
N TRP A 183 7.22 -14.15 11.61
CA TRP A 183 6.65 -14.18 10.26
C TRP A 183 5.11 -14.25 10.23
N PHE A 184 4.49 -14.90 11.22
CA PHE A 184 3.04 -15.09 11.26
C PHE A 184 2.33 -13.80 11.68
N VAL A 185 2.84 -13.15 12.73
CA VAL A 185 2.38 -11.82 13.15
C VAL A 185 2.64 -10.80 12.05
N SER A 186 3.78 -10.90 11.37
CA SER A 186 4.09 -10.06 10.21
C SER A 186 3.05 -10.17 9.11
N ALA A 187 2.69 -11.40 8.71
CA ALA A 187 1.68 -11.64 7.68
C ALA A 187 0.31 -11.05 8.05
N ILE A 188 -0.15 -11.32 9.28
CA ILE A 188 -1.43 -10.80 9.78
C ILE A 188 -1.40 -9.26 9.84
N ASN A 189 -0.30 -8.68 10.34
CA ASN A 189 -0.12 -7.25 10.45
C ASN A 189 -0.12 -6.57 9.07
N TYR A 190 0.58 -7.14 8.10
CA TYR A 190 0.66 -6.62 6.73
C TYR A 190 -0.71 -6.56 6.06
N VAL A 191 -1.48 -7.65 6.17
CA VAL A 191 -2.86 -7.70 5.67
C VAL A 191 -3.71 -6.66 6.37
N SER A 192 -3.63 -6.60 7.70
CA SER A 192 -4.40 -5.67 8.50
C SER A 192 -4.14 -4.20 8.15
N PHE A 193 -2.87 -3.83 8.01
CA PHE A 193 -2.45 -2.50 7.56
C PHE A 193 -3.06 -2.16 6.19
N ASN A 194 -2.86 -3.03 5.20
CA ASN A 194 -3.32 -2.81 3.84
C ASN A 194 -4.84 -2.74 3.74
N ILE A 195 -5.56 -3.55 4.51
CA ILE A 195 -7.02 -3.51 4.59
C ILE A 195 -7.48 -2.23 5.28
N ALA A 196 -6.81 -1.76 6.33
CA ALA A 196 -7.14 -0.48 6.96
C ALA A 196 -7.03 0.70 5.98
N VAL A 197 -6.02 0.70 5.12
CA VAL A 197 -5.83 1.73 4.09
C VAL A 197 -6.81 1.56 2.92
N GLY A 198 -6.99 0.33 2.42
CA GLY A 198 -7.71 0.06 1.18
C GLY A 198 -9.21 -0.21 1.32
N ALA A 199 -9.71 -0.58 2.51
CA ALA A 199 -11.09 -1.06 2.71
C ALA A 199 -12.15 -0.09 2.16
N SER A 200 -11.94 1.20 2.40
CA SER A 200 -12.81 2.29 1.92
C SER A 200 -13.06 2.19 0.41
N MET A 201 -11.99 2.17 -0.37
CA MET A 201 -12.09 2.17 -1.83
C MET A 201 -12.51 0.81 -2.37
N SER A 202 -12.11 -0.30 -1.73
CA SER A 202 -12.57 -1.64 -2.10
C SER A 202 -14.09 -1.79 -1.92
N ILE A 203 -14.66 -1.20 -0.87
CA ILE A 203 -16.12 -1.18 -0.63
C ILE A 203 -16.83 -0.32 -1.66
N VAL A 204 -16.33 0.89 -1.95
CA VAL A 204 -16.93 1.78 -2.97
C VAL A 204 -16.89 1.14 -4.35
N MET A 205 -15.74 0.55 -4.72
CA MET A 205 -15.60 -0.23 -5.95
C MET A 205 -16.59 -1.40 -6.00
N GLY A 206 -16.78 -2.12 -4.89
CA GLY A 206 -17.79 -3.16 -4.77
C GLY A 206 -19.21 -2.63 -4.96
N GLY A 207 -19.53 -1.46 -4.42
CA GLY A 207 -20.84 -0.81 -4.53
C GLY A 207 -21.21 -0.42 -5.95
N ALA A 208 -20.23 -0.11 -6.80
CA ALA A 208 -20.43 0.16 -8.22
C ALA A 208 -20.81 -1.11 -9.03
N GLU A 209 -20.57 -2.31 -8.51
CA GLU A 209 -20.95 -3.57 -9.13
C GLU A 209 -22.27 -4.09 -8.55
N LYS A 210 -23.29 -4.23 -9.40
CA LYS A 210 -24.63 -4.66 -8.98
C LYS A 210 -24.70 -6.17 -8.71
N ASN A 211 -23.84 -6.95 -9.37
CA ASN A 211 -23.79 -8.40 -9.21
C ASN A 211 -22.85 -8.78 -8.06
N GLU A 212 -23.45 -9.14 -6.93
CA GLU A 212 -22.74 -9.58 -5.71
C GLU A 212 -21.71 -10.70 -5.99
N LYS A 213 -22.04 -11.67 -6.85
CA LYS A 213 -21.12 -12.77 -7.18
C LYS A 213 -19.92 -12.26 -7.97
N THR A 214 -20.14 -11.38 -8.94
CA THR A 214 -19.05 -10.74 -9.70
C THR A 214 -18.15 -9.93 -8.77
N ALA A 215 -18.73 -9.13 -7.88
CA ALA A 215 -17.97 -8.34 -6.91
C ALA A 215 -17.13 -9.23 -5.98
N ALA A 216 -17.73 -10.27 -5.40
CA ALA A 216 -17.06 -11.21 -4.51
C ALA A 216 -15.88 -11.92 -5.22
N TRP A 217 -16.10 -12.48 -6.40
CA TRP A 217 -15.03 -13.13 -7.17
C TRP A 217 -13.97 -12.13 -7.66
N GLY A 218 -14.35 -10.89 -7.98
CA GLY A 218 -13.42 -9.82 -8.34
C GLY A 218 -12.45 -9.51 -7.19
N GLY A 219 -12.99 -9.34 -5.98
CA GLY A 219 -12.18 -9.14 -4.77
C GLY A 219 -11.31 -10.35 -4.44
N PHE A 220 -11.83 -11.58 -4.60
CA PHE A 220 -11.06 -12.81 -4.38
C PHE A 220 -9.88 -12.94 -5.34
N VAL A 221 -10.11 -12.77 -6.65
CA VAL A 221 -9.06 -12.84 -7.68
C VAL A 221 -8.05 -11.71 -7.50
N GLY A 222 -8.50 -10.50 -7.14
CA GLY A 222 -7.62 -9.40 -6.82
C GLY A 222 -6.71 -9.69 -5.62
N GLY A 223 -7.27 -10.23 -4.54
CA GLY A 223 -6.50 -10.63 -3.36
C GLY A 223 -5.52 -11.77 -3.62
N LEU A 224 -5.91 -12.77 -4.44
CA LEU A 224 -4.98 -13.81 -4.91
C LEU A 224 -3.85 -13.22 -5.75
N GLY A 225 -4.16 -12.35 -6.70
CA GLY A 225 -3.16 -11.69 -7.55
C GLY A 225 -2.18 -10.86 -6.73
N LEU A 226 -2.66 -10.10 -5.75
CA LEU A 226 -1.82 -9.36 -4.81
C LEU A 226 -0.88 -10.30 -4.03
N GLY A 227 -1.42 -11.41 -3.50
CA GLY A 227 -0.63 -12.41 -2.79
C GLY A 227 0.49 -13.03 -3.64
N ILE A 228 0.19 -13.33 -4.91
CA ILE A 228 1.20 -13.80 -5.87
C ILE A 228 2.28 -12.73 -6.09
N LEU A 229 1.90 -11.46 -6.23
CA LEU A 229 2.88 -10.37 -6.39
C LEU A 229 3.76 -10.19 -5.15
N ILE A 230 3.21 -10.35 -3.94
CA ILE A 230 3.97 -10.37 -2.68
C ILE A 230 5.00 -11.50 -2.72
N LEU A 231 4.58 -12.71 -3.05
CA LEU A 231 5.46 -13.88 -3.12
C LEU A 231 6.57 -13.68 -4.14
N LEU A 232 6.24 -13.21 -5.35
CA LEU A 232 7.22 -12.94 -6.41
C LEU A 232 8.21 -11.85 -6.00
N SER A 233 7.73 -10.76 -5.40
CA SER A 233 8.59 -9.68 -4.90
C SER A 233 9.50 -10.17 -3.78
N HIS A 234 8.99 -11.00 -2.87
CA HIS A 234 9.77 -11.59 -1.80
C HIS A 234 10.88 -12.47 -2.38
N LEU A 235 10.58 -13.35 -3.34
CA LEU A 235 11.59 -14.19 -3.98
C LEU A 235 12.63 -13.36 -4.74
N ALA A 236 12.22 -12.28 -5.41
CA ALA A 236 13.14 -11.37 -6.11
C ALA A 236 14.13 -10.73 -5.12
N ILE A 237 13.61 -10.11 -4.08
CA ILE A 237 14.43 -9.43 -3.06
C ILE A 237 15.27 -10.45 -2.31
N PHE A 238 14.73 -11.63 -1.99
CA PHE A 238 15.46 -12.68 -1.30
C PHE A 238 16.60 -13.23 -2.15
N SER A 239 16.44 -13.33 -3.47
CA SER A 239 17.48 -13.81 -4.39
C SER A 239 18.68 -12.86 -4.56
N LYS A 240 18.52 -11.59 -4.18
CA LYS A 240 19.55 -10.54 -4.27
C LYS A 240 19.71 -9.78 -2.95
N VAL A 241 19.37 -10.42 -1.84
CA VAL A 241 19.28 -9.76 -0.53
C VAL A 241 20.65 -9.28 -0.03
N ASP A 242 21.71 -9.99 -0.39
CA ASP A 242 23.11 -9.59 -0.18
C ASP A 242 23.44 -8.25 -0.83
N ASP A 243 22.87 -7.96 -2.01
CA ASP A 243 23.06 -6.70 -2.71
C ASP A 243 22.15 -5.58 -2.20
N VAL A 244 20.94 -5.90 -1.72
CA VAL A 244 19.89 -4.89 -1.48
C VAL A 244 19.44 -4.72 -0.02
N ALA A 245 19.96 -5.51 0.93
CA ALA A 245 19.59 -5.50 2.35
C ALA A 245 19.74 -4.16 3.09
N GLY A 246 20.48 -3.20 2.55
CA GLY A 246 20.64 -1.85 3.13
C GLY A 246 19.96 -0.72 2.35
N THR A 247 19.28 -1.05 1.26
CA THR A 247 18.69 -0.02 0.37
C THR A 247 17.28 0.37 0.82
N GLU A 248 16.92 1.65 0.64
CA GLU A 248 15.57 2.11 0.97
C GLU A 248 14.53 1.59 -0.02
N LEU A 249 14.90 1.38 -1.29
CA LEU A 249 14.02 0.90 -2.35
C LEU A 249 14.65 -0.34 -3.02
N PRO A 250 14.59 -1.54 -2.41
CA PRO A 250 15.29 -2.72 -2.89
C PRO A 250 14.88 -3.18 -4.28
N MET A 251 13.59 -3.07 -4.65
CA MET A 251 13.17 -3.41 -6.02
C MET A 251 13.78 -2.47 -7.05
N LEU A 252 13.91 -1.18 -6.73
CA LEU A 252 14.57 -0.21 -7.61
C LEU A 252 16.07 -0.50 -7.71
N ALA A 253 16.72 -0.93 -6.61
CA ALA A 253 18.12 -1.33 -6.61
C ALA A 253 18.38 -2.55 -7.52
N ILE A 254 17.52 -3.57 -7.46
CA ILE A 254 17.58 -4.71 -8.38
C ILE A 254 17.42 -4.23 -9.82
N ILE A 255 16.43 -3.38 -10.11
CA ILE A 255 16.23 -2.87 -11.47
C ILE A 255 17.44 -2.09 -11.98
N ASN A 256 18.12 -1.35 -11.10
CA ASN A 256 19.32 -0.60 -11.42
C ASN A 256 20.53 -1.49 -11.76
N SER A 257 20.64 -2.69 -11.16
CA SER A 257 21.67 -3.66 -11.56
C SER A 257 21.38 -4.32 -12.91
N ILE A 258 20.10 -4.43 -13.30
CA ILE A 258 19.70 -4.96 -14.62
C ILE A 258 19.97 -3.94 -15.73
N SER A 259 19.45 -2.72 -15.57
CA SER A 259 19.60 -1.65 -16.55
C SER A 259 19.40 -0.28 -15.90
N PRO A 260 20.45 0.57 -15.86
CA PRO A 260 20.34 1.92 -15.30
C PRO A 260 19.30 2.78 -16.02
N ILE A 261 19.13 2.62 -17.33
CA ILE A 261 18.13 3.36 -18.11
C ILE A 261 16.72 2.95 -17.67
N PHE A 262 16.49 1.66 -17.48
CA PHE A 262 15.20 1.16 -17.01
C PHE A 262 14.93 1.58 -15.56
N ALA A 263 15.96 1.65 -14.71
CA ALA A 263 15.84 2.15 -13.35
C ALA A 263 15.45 3.63 -13.29
N ILE A 264 15.99 4.48 -14.17
CA ILE A 264 15.55 5.89 -14.28
C ILE A 264 14.05 5.95 -14.60
N PHE A 265 13.59 5.16 -15.56
CA PHE A 265 12.16 5.09 -15.90
C PHE A 265 11.32 4.62 -14.70
N MET A 266 11.77 3.57 -14.01
CA MET A 266 11.08 3.03 -12.84
C MET A 266 11.06 3.99 -11.66
N ALA A 267 12.14 4.73 -11.42
CA ALA A 267 12.19 5.76 -10.40
C ALA A 267 11.17 6.87 -10.67
N LEU A 268 10.97 7.29 -11.92
CA LEU A 268 9.93 8.27 -12.30
C LEU A 268 8.52 7.70 -12.07
N VAL A 269 8.30 6.45 -12.44
CA VAL A 269 7.02 5.76 -12.21
C VAL A 269 6.72 5.64 -10.71
N LEU A 270 7.70 5.19 -9.91
CA LEU A 270 7.59 5.10 -8.46
C LEU A 270 7.31 6.48 -7.85
N TYR A 271 8.02 7.53 -8.28
CA TYR A 271 7.78 8.88 -7.81
C TYR A 271 6.35 9.36 -8.11
N GLY A 272 5.83 9.04 -9.31
CA GLY A 272 4.44 9.30 -9.68
C GLY A 272 3.44 8.55 -8.79
N MET A 273 3.71 7.29 -8.46
CA MET A 273 2.88 6.51 -7.54
C MET A 273 2.90 7.09 -6.11
N ILE A 274 4.09 7.46 -5.61
CA ILE A 274 4.26 8.12 -4.30
C ILE A 274 3.42 9.41 -4.28
N PHE A 275 3.53 10.21 -5.33
CA PHE A 275 2.78 11.44 -5.48
C PHE A 275 1.26 11.21 -5.44
N ASN A 276 0.74 10.23 -6.17
CA ASN A 276 -0.70 9.93 -6.16
C ASN A 276 -1.20 9.52 -4.77
N THR A 277 -0.44 8.67 -4.08
CA THR A 277 -0.78 8.28 -2.71
C THR A 277 -0.70 9.48 -1.77
N ALA A 278 0.34 10.31 -1.86
CA ALA A 278 0.49 11.51 -1.03
C ALA A 278 -0.69 12.49 -1.23
N VAL A 279 -1.06 12.79 -2.47
CA VAL A 279 -2.23 13.64 -2.79
C VAL A 279 -3.49 13.06 -2.15
N SER A 280 -3.75 11.77 -2.36
CA SER A 280 -4.95 11.10 -1.85
C SER A 280 -5.00 11.15 -0.31
N MET A 281 -3.88 10.87 0.36
CA MET A 281 -3.79 10.85 1.81
C MET A 281 -3.97 12.24 2.43
N PHE A 282 -3.24 13.26 1.97
CA PHE A 282 -3.34 14.62 2.51
C PHE A 282 -4.68 15.29 2.17
N TYR A 283 -5.24 15.01 0.99
CA TYR A 283 -6.58 15.49 0.63
C TYR A 283 -7.65 14.86 1.54
N ALA A 284 -7.65 13.53 1.68
CA ALA A 284 -8.60 12.82 2.53
C ALA A 284 -8.45 13.23 4.01
N PHE A 285 -7.22 13.44 4.48
CA PHE A 285 -6.96 13.96 5.83
C PHE A 285 -7.56 15.36 6.01
N GLY A 286 -7.30 16.29 5.09
CA GLY A 286 -7.89 17.63 5.14
C GLY A 286 -9.42 17.61 5.14
N ALA A 287 -10.01 16.73 4.31
CA ALA A 287 -11.46 16.65 4.12
C ALA A 287 -12.19 16.11 5.34
N ARG A 288 -11.47 15.52 6.30
CA ARG A 288 -12.02 15.09 7.59
C ARG A 288 -12.25 16.25 8.56
N PHE A 289 -11.50 17.34 8.43
CA PHE A 289 -11.55 18.48 9.34
C PHE A 289 -12.19 19.72 8.72
N ILE A 290 -11.95 19.96 7.43
CA ILE A 290 -12.34 21.19 6.74
C ILE A 290 -13.06 20.85 5.44
N GLU A 291 -14.12 21.60 5.15
CA GLU A 291 -14.86 21.49 3.88
C GLU A 291 -13.94 21.75 2.68
N THR A 292 -13.96 20.82 1.73
CA THR A 292 -13.08 20.84 0.54
C THR A 292 -13.36 22.06 -0.35
N GLY A 293 -12.35 22.52 -1.09
CA GLY A 293 -12.48 23.67 -2.01
C GLY A 293 -12.41 25.04 -1.34
N THR A 294 -12.53 25.14 -0.02
CA THR A 294 -12.42 26.41 0.72
C THR A 294 -10.98 26.91 0.85
N LYS A 295 -10.79 28.21 1.10
CA LYS A 295 -9.46 28.78 1.40
C LYS A 295 -8.88 28.17 2.68
N THR A 296 -9.71 27.94 3.69
CA THR A 296 -9.33 27.32 4.96
C THR A 296 -8.80 25.90 4.75
N PHE A 297 -9.41 25.12 3.86
CA PHE A 297 -8.94 23.77 3.51
C PHE A 297 -7.53 23.80 2.93
N LYS A 298 -7.27 24.72 1.98
CA LYS A 298 -5.96 24.87 1.37
C LYS A 298 -4.88 25.22 2.39
N VAL A 299 -5.18 26.14 3.32
CA VAL A 299 -4.25 26.54 4.40
C VAL A 299 -4.02 25.38 5.38
N PHE A 300 -5.06 24.65 5.75
CA PHE A 300 -4.95 23.50 6.65
C PHE A 300 -4.08 22.39 6.05
N VAL A 301 -4.28 22.05 4.78
CA VAL A 301 -3.47 21.06 4.08
C VAL A 301 -2.03 21.53 3.91
N ALA A 302 -1.80 22.81 3.59
CA ALA A 302 -0.45 23.38 3.53
C ALA A 302 0.30 23.22 4.87
N GLY A 303 -0.35 23.56 5.99
CA GLY A 303 0.23 23.36 7.31
C GLY A 303 0.51 21.89 7.61
N SER A 304 -0.41 21.00 7.22
CA SER A 304 -0.25 19.55 7.36
C SER A 304 0.94 19.01 6.56
N LEU A 305 1.16 19.50 5.33
CA LEU A 305 2.31 19.14 4.50
C LEU A 305 3.63 19.63 5.11
N VAL A 306 3.66 20.82 5.70
CA VAL A 306 4.86 21.35 6.37
C VAL A 306 5.21 20.51 7.60
N ILE A 307 4.22 20.15 8.42
CA ILE A 307 4.44 19.23 9.56
C ILE A 307 4.90 17.87 9.05
N GLY A 308 4.24 17.35 8.01
CA GLY A 308 4.60 16.07 7.39
C GLY A 308 6.01 16.08 6.80
N TYR A 309 6.47 17.20 6.26
CA TYR A 309 7.86 17.38 5.83
C TYR A 309 8.83 17.20 6.98
N GLY A 310 8.59 17.88 8.11
CA GLY A 310 9.42 17.77 9.30
C GLY A 310 9.49 16.33 9.81
N LEU A 311 8.38 15.61 9.79
CA LEU A 311 8.33 14.20 10.20
C LEU A 311 8.95 13.25 9.17
N SER A 312 9.00 13.62 7.88
CA SER A 312 9.59 12.79 6.82
C SER A 312 11.10 12.56 6.99
N PHE A 313 11.78 13.45 7.74
CA PHE A 313 13.19 13.31 8.09
C PHE A 313 13.49 12.12 9.02
N PHE A 314 12.46 11.47 9.59
CA PHE A 314 12.64 10.23 10.33
C PHE A 314 13.18 9.07 9.45
N GLY A 315 13.07 9.21 8.12
CA GLY A 315 13.60 8.26 7.13
C GLY A 315 12.54 7.29 6.65
N PHE A 316 12.59 6.91 5.37
CA PHE A 316 11.55 6.11 4.74
C PHE A 316 11.48 4.71 5.34
N THR A 317 12.61 4.00 5.41
CA THR A 317 12.69 2.66 6.01
C THR A 317 12.27 2.64 7.48
N ASN A 318 12.62 3.67 8.25
CA ASN A 318 12.22 3.77 9.66
C ASN A 318 10.70 3.98 9.81
N LEU A 319 10.12 4.83 8.97
CA LEU A 319 8.67 5.03 8.95
C LEU A 319 7.94 3.74 8.53
N VAL A 320 8.39 3.06 7.48
CA VAL A 320 7.78 1.78 7.06
C VAL A 320 7.91 0.73 8.17
N SER A 321 9.09 0.58 8.77
CA SER A 321 9.33 -0.44 9.80
C SER A 321 8.69 -0.15 11.16
N ASN A 322 8.34 1.08 11.50
CA ASN A 322 7.72 1.40 12.79
C ASN A 322 6.25 1.79 12.65
N PHE A 323 5.93 2.71 11.73
CA PHE A 323 4.59 3.25 11.57
C PHE A 323 3.64 2.22 10.93
N TYR A 324 4.06 1.47 9.92
CA TYR A 324 3.16 0.49 9.29
C TYR A 324 2.79 -0.65 10.24
N PRO A 325 3.72 -1.24 11.03
CA PRO A 325 3.35 -2.21 12.05
C PRO A 325 2.37 -1.67 13.08
N LEU A 326 2.57 -0.42 13.54
CA LEU A 326 1.64 0.22 14.47
C LEU A 326 0.23 0.33 13.87
N VAL A 327 0.11 0.84 12.65
CA VAL A 327 -1.17 0.91 11.94
C VAL A 327 -1.75 -0.48 11.71
N GLY A 328 -0.92 -1.47 11.38
CA GLY A 328 -1.35 -2.85 11.22
C GLY A 328 -2.00 -3.42 12.47
N TYR A 329 -1.45 -3.14 13.66
CA TYR A 329 -2.06 -3.56 14.93
C TYR A 329 -3.39 -2.83 15.20
N LEU A 330 -3.44 -1.51 14.95
CA LEU A 330 -4.68 -0.73 15.06
C LEU A 330 -5.76 -1.23 14.07
N GLY A 331 -5.34 -1.61 12.87
CA GLY A 331 -6.18 -2.14 11.81
C GLY A 331 -6.81 -3.49 12.13
N LEU A 332 -6.28 -4.27 13.09
CA LEU A 332 -6.81 -5.60 13.41
C LEU A 332 -8.25 -5.51 13.89
N PHE A 333 -8.56 -4.42 14.60
CA PHE A 333 -9.92 -4.11 15.00
C PHE A 333 -10.86 -3.95 13.79
N LEU A 334 -10.41 -3.24 12.74
CA LEU A 334 -11.18 -3.04 11.52
C LEU A 334 -11.36 -4.35 10.75
N VAL A 335 -10.32 -5.18 10.65
CA VAL A 335 -10.41 -6.52 10.07
C VAL A 335 -11.42 -7.39 10.83
N ALA A 336 -11.35 -7.41 12.16
CA ALA A 336 -12.28 -8.17 12.99
C ALA A 336 -13.74 -7.69 12.81
N ALA A 337 -13.96 -6.37 12.76
CA ALA A 337 -15.27 -5.77 12.53
C ALA A 337 -15.85 -6.16 11.16
N LEU A 338 -15.02 -6.18 10.11
CA LEU A 338 -15.43 -6.57 8.76
C LEU A 338 -15.78 -8.07 8.66
N ILE A 339 -14.98 -8.94 9.28
CA ILE A 339 -15.27 -10.38 9.33
C ILE A 339 -16.60 -10.60 10.05
N PHE A 340 -16.80 -9.94 11.19
CA PHE A 340 -18.03 -10.05 11.97
C PHE A 340 -19.26 -9.52 11.19
N ALA A 341 -19.13 -8.38 10.52
CA ALA A 341 -20.17 -7.82 9.67
C ALA A 341 -20.54 -8.77 8.52
N SER A 342 -19.54 -9.43 7.91
CA SER A 342 -19.77 -10.41 6.85
C SER A 342 -20.57 -11.62 7.31
N ILE A 343 -20.40 -12.07 8.56
CA ILE A 343 -21.12 -13.22 9.14
C ILE A 343 -22.55 -12.82 9.51
N ARG A 344 -22.74 -11.61 10.06
CA ARG A 344 -24.07 -11.13 10.50
C ARG A 344 -24.96 -10.60 9.38
N MET A 345 -24.42 -10.22 8.22
CA MET A 345 -25.26 -9.71 7.13
C MET A 345 -26.19 -10.83 6.59
N PRO A 346 -27.52 -10.66 6.68
CA PRO A 346 -28.45 -11.66 6.15
C PRO A 346 -28.16 -11.92 4.67
N LYS A 347 -28.25 -13.19 4.26
CA LYS A 347 -28.26 -13.52 2.83
C LYS A 347 -29.40 -12.70 2.20
N LYS A 348 -29.15 -12.06 1.05
CA LYS A 348 -30.25 -11.53 0.21
C LYS A 348 -31.27 -12.67 0.05
N LEU A 349 -32.51 -12.42 0.47
CA LEU A 349 -33.66 -13.29 0.21
C LEU A 349 -33.78 -13.55 -1.30
#